data_AF-A0A6L8FTP8-F1
#
_entry.id   AF-A0A6L8FTP8-F1
#
_cell.length_a   1.000
_cell.length_b   1.000
_cell.length_c   1.000
_cell.angle_alpha   90.00
_cell.angle_beta   90.00
_cell.angle_gamma   90.00
#
_symmetry.space_group_name_H-M   'P 1'
#
loop_
_entity.id
_entity.type
_entity.pdbx_description
1 polymer ?
#
loop_
_entity_poly.entity_id
_entity_poly.type
_entity_poly.pdbx_seq_one_letter_code
_entity_poly.pdbx_strand_id
1 'polypeptide(L)'
;MKRHCFTSYPLFALIGLILLPLAVVHASPPPDYEQWRRDHPRPAGKALANLNVGEPRTVRMLYFSPSDRPHRATVVDSMKTLIRQLQTFFAEQMQAHGYGNKTFRFETDAQGEPLVHRFSGPDPHVIPETFDE
;
A
#
# COMPACT_ATOMS: atom_id res chain seq x y z
N MET A 1 55.00 -11.97 -42.31
CA MET A 1 55.26 -11.66 -40.89
C MET A 1 54.47 -12.63 -40.01
N LYS A 2 55.18 -13.25 -39.07
CA LYS A 2 54.78 -13.89 -37.79
C LYS A 2 53.40 -14.56 -37.64
N ARG A 3 53.51 -15.85 -37.29
CA ARG A 3 52.50 -16.75 -36.73
C ARG A 3 51.89 -16.16 -35.45
N HIS A 4 50.66 -16.55 -35.09
CA HIS A 4 50.36 -17.38 -33.92
C HIS A 4 48.85 -17.42 -33.63
N CYS A 5 48.36 -18.65 -33.43
CA CYS A 5 47.06 -19.00 -32.88
C CYS A 5 46.86 -18.35 -31.50
N PHE A 6 45.66 -17.84 -31.20
CA PHE A 6 45.28 -17.50 -29.83
C PHE A 6 43.93 -18.13 -29.48
N THR A 7 44.04 -19.16 -28.65
CA THR A 7 42.99 -19.78 -27.87
C THR A 7 42.63 -18.88 -26.67
N SER A 8 41.38 -18.98 -26.20
CA SER A 8 40.99 -18.99 -24.77
C SER A 8 40.31 -17.79 -24.07
N TYR A 9 39.14 -18.14 -23.51
CA TYR A 9 38.38 -17.64 -22.35
C TYR A 9 37.45 -16.41 -22.43
N PRO A 10 36.15 -16.57 -22.06
CA PRO A 10 35.22 -15.48 -21.80
C PRO A 10 35.35 -14.97 -20.35
N LEU A 11 35.50 -13.65 -20.16
CA LEU A 11 35.55 -13.06 -18.82
C LEU A 11 34.76 -11.75 -18.77
N PHE A 12 33.64 -11.80 -18.05
CA PHE A 12 32.99 -10.72 -17.29
C PHE A 12 33.18 -9.29 -17.83
N ALA A 13 32.19 -8.79 -18.56
CA ALA A 13 31.97 -7.36 -18.72
C ALA A 13 30.69 -6.97 -17.95
N LEU A 14 30.94 -6.37 -16.78
CA LEU A 14 30.07 -5.53 -15.97
C LEU A 14 28.77 -5.09 -16.64
N ILE A 15 27.63 -5.59 -16.17
CA ILE A 15 26.40 -4.79 -16.15
C ILE A 15 26.37 -4.17 -14.76
N GLY A 16 26.57 -2.85 -14.72
CA GLY A 16 26.64 -2.07 -13.52
C GLY A 16 25.40 -2.27 -12.65
N LEU A 17 25.61 -2.93 -11.52
CA LEU A 17 24.73 -2.83 -10.36
C LEU A 17 24.80 -1.37 -9.92
N ILE A 18 23.85 -0.55 -10.39
CA ILE A 18 23.63 0.77 -9.80
C ILE A 18 23.18 0.50 -8.37
N LEU A 19 24.14 0.54 -7.45
CA LEU A 19 23.92 0.75 -6.03
C LEU A 19 23.31 2.15 -5.89
N LEU A 20 22.01 2.26 -6.14
CA LEU A 20 21.22 3.21 -5.38
C LEU A 20 21.38 2.74 -3.93
N PRO A 21 21.93 3.55 -3.02
CA PRO A 21 21.74 3.26 -1.61
C PRO A 21 20.22 3.22 -1.43
N LEU A 22 19.68 2.02 -1.18
CA LEU A 22 18.45 1.92 -0.41
C LEU A 22 18.82 2.59 0.92
N ALA A 23 18.62 3.90 0.98
CA ALA A 23 18.28 4.54 2.22
C ALA A 23 16.98 3.84 2.61
N VAL A 24 17.13 2.73 3.34
CA VAL A 24 16.10 2.24 4.23
C VAL A 24 15.78 3.46 5.06
N VAL A 25 14.71 4.15 4.69
CA VAL A 25 14.03 5.08 5.58
C VAL A 25 13.63 4.17 6.72
N HIS A 26 14.50 4.07 7.71
CA HIS A 26 14.14 3.58 9.01
C HIS A 26 13.02 4.54 9.38
N ALA A 27 11.78 4.07 9.29
CA ALA A 27 10.62 4.79 9.78
C ALA A 27 10.68 4.77 11.31
N SER A 28 11.84 5.15 11.88
CA SER A 28 11.90 5.70 13.21
C SER A 28 10.94 6.88 13.17
N PRO A 29 9.90 6.86 13.99
CA PRO A 29 9.12 8.07 14.18
C PRO A 29 10.09 9.23 14.44
N PRO A 30 9.83 10.44 13.92
CA PRO A 30 10.66 11.59 14.24
C PRO A 30 10.78 11.70 15.78
N PRO A 31 11.91 12.23 16.30
CA PRO A 31 12.22 12.18 17.74
C PRO A 31 11.15 12.81 18.63
N ASP A 32 10.24 13.60 18.05
CA ASP A 32 9.09 14.22 18.68
C ASP A 32 7.78 13.47 18.49
N TYR A 33 7.71 12.32 17.81
CA TYR A 33 6.45 11.62 17.52
C TYR A 33 5.66 11.24 18.76
N GLU A 34 6.35 10.77 19.81
CA GLU A 34 5.70 10.42 21.08
C GLU A 34 5.18 11.65 21.83
N GLN A 35 5.81 12.80 21.60
CA GLN A 35 5.35 14.10 22.07
C GLN A 35 4.17 14.58 21.24
N TRP A 36 4.28 14.58 19.91
CA TRP A 36 3.23 14.92 18.96
C TRP A 36 1.96 14.09 19.16
N ARG A 37 2.08 12.78 19.41
CA ARG A 37 0.95 11.87 19.73
C ARG A 37 0.26 12.23 21.04
N ARG A 38 1.02 12.67 22.05
CA ARG A 38 0.46 13.13 23.33
C ARG A 38 -0.26 14.46 23.17
N ASP A 39 0.33 15.38 22.43
CA ASP A 39 -0.18 16.74 22.24
C ASP A 39 -1.37 16.79 21.27
N HIS A 40 -1.42 15.84 20.34
CA HIS A 40 -2.52 15.64 19.39
C HIS A 40 -3.16 14.28 19.64
N PRO A 41 -3.87 14.10 20.77
CA PRO A 41 -4.64 12.90 20.97
C PRO A 41 -5.60 12.80 19.78
N ARG A 42 -5.48 11.70 19.04
CA ARG A 42 -6.36 11.42 17.89
C ARG A 42 -7.78 11.72 18.37
N PRO A 43 -8.49 12.69 17.76
CA PRO A 43 -9.81 13.08 18.26
C PRO A 43 -10.59 11.78 18.37
N ALA A 44 -11.02 11.43 19.59
CA ALA A 44 -11.85 10.26 19.79
C ALA A 44 -13.02 10.46 18.84
N GLY A 45 -13.05 9.67 17.77
CA GLY A 45 -13.94 9.90 16.65
C GLY A 45 -15.37 9.81 17.17
N LYS A 46 -15.94 10.95 17.58
CA LYS A 46 -17.31 11.01 18.11
C LYS A 46 -18.32 10.49 17.08
N ALA A 47 -17.94 10.46 15.80
CA ALA A 47 -18.72 9.95 14.69
C ALA A 47 -18.51 8.45 14.35
N LEU A 48 -17.51 7.76 14.92
CA LEU A 48 -17.20 6.35 14.57
C LEU A 48 -17.55 5.34 15.68
N ALA A 49 -17.89 5.81 16.89
CA ALA A 49 -18.09 4.93 18.05
C ALA A 49 -19.23 3.91 17.89
N ASN A 50 -20.19 4.16 16.98
CA ASN A 50 -21.34 3.30 16.70
C ASN A 50 -21.36 2.72 15.28
N LEU A 51 -20.35 2.99 14.46
CA LEU A 51 -20.27 2.33 13.15
C LEU A 51 -19.70 0.94 13.36
N ASN A 52 -20.52 -0.09 13.16
CA ASN A 52 -20.05 -1.47 13.04
C ASN A 52 -19.26 -1.60 11.74
N VAL A 53 -18.03 -1.09 11.74
CA VAL A 53 -17.11 -1.19 10.63
C VAL A 53 -16.53 -2.60 10.51
N GLY A 54 -16.96 -3.58 11.31
CA GLY A 54 -16.39 -4.92 11.39
C GLY A 54 -15.16 -4.97 12.30
N GLU A 55 -14.32 -6.00 12.14
CA GLU A 55 -13.24 -6.22 13.09
C GLU A 55 -12.22 -5.05 13.17
N PRO A 56 -11.75 -4.70 14.38
CA PRO A 56 -10.69 -3.71 14.57
C PRO A 56 -9.39 -4.08 13.83
N ARG A 57 -8.60 -3.06 13.47
CA ARG A 57 -7.27 -3.21 12.85
C ARG A 57 -7.26 -4.00 11.54
N THR A 58 -8.38 -4.02 10.83
CA THR A 58 -8.51 -4.59 9.49
C THR A 58 -8.50 -3.49 8.45
N VAL A 59 -7.63 -3.61 7.46
CA VAL A 59 -7.58 -2.72 6.29
C VAL A 59 -8.77 -3.04 5.37
N ARG A 60 -9.50 -2.01 4.97
CA ARG A 60 -10.66 -2.11 4.08
C ARG A 60 -10.41 -1.31 2.83
N MET A 61 -10.61 -1.94 1.68
CA MET A 61 -10.41 -1.29 0.40
C MET A 61 -11.71 -0.68 -0.08
N LEU A 62 -11.65 0.59 -0.50
CA LEU A 62 -12.76 1.32 -1.08
C LEU A 62 -12.39 1.69 -2.52
N TYR A 63 -13.17 1.22 -3.49
CA TYR A 63 -13.13 1.70 -4.86
C TYR A 63 -14.20 2.78 -5.04
N PHE A 64 -13.76 4.03 -5.00
CA PHE A 64 -14.60 5.18 -5.28
C PHE A 64 -14.70 5.43 -6.78
N SER A 65 -15.92 5.54 -7.30
CA SER A 65 -16.18 5.96 -8.66
C SER A 65 -17.18 7.11 -8.66
N PRO A 66 -16.83 8.29 -9.21
CA PRO A 66 -17.81 9.31 -9.58
C PRO A 66 -18.91 8.72 -10.48
N SER A 67 -20.13 9.28 -10.45
CA SER A 67 -21.27 8.72 -11.20
C SER A 67 -21.16 8.88 -12.72
N ASP A 68 -20.31 9.78 -13.20
CA ASP A 68 -20.03 10.02 -14.62
C ASP A 68 -19.03 9.01 -15.22
N ARG A 69 -18.44 8.13 -14.39
CA ARG A 69 -17.47 7.14 -14.84
C ARG A 69 -18.00 5.71 -14.73
N PRO A 70 -17.82 4.89 -15.77
CA PRO A 70 -18.19 3.48 -15.70
C PRO A 70 -17.27 2.75 -14.71
N HIS A 71 -17.85 1.77 -14.03
CA HIS A 71 -17.11 0.85 -13.18
C HIS A 71 -16.06 0.08 -13.97
N ARG A 72 -14.84 -0.01 -13.42
CA ARG A 72 -13.72 -0.73 -14.04
C ARG A 72 -13.34 -1.96 -13.23
N ALA A 73 -13.83 -3.12 -13.63
CA ALA A 73 -13.51 -4.40 -12.98
C ALA A 73 -12.00 -4.65 -12.91
N THR A 74 -11.25 -4.28 -13.95
CA THR A 74 -9.78 -4.42 -14.00
C THR A 74 -9.06 -3.64 -12.89
N VAL A 75 -9.62 -2.51 -12.44
CA VAL A 75 -9.08 -1.75 -11.30
C VAL A 75 -9.31 -2.51 -10.00
N VAL A 76 -10.51 -3.08 -9.82
CA VAL A 76 -10.82 -3.92 -8.65
C VAL A 76 -9.88 -5.13 -8.60
N ASP A 77 -9.67 -5.82 -9.71
CA ASP A 77 -8.76 -6.97 -9.79
C ASP A 77 -7.32 -6.58 -9.48
N SER A 78 -6.89 -5.40 -9.97
CA SER A 78 -5.57 -4.85 -9.65
C SER A 78 -5.44 -4.53 -8.17
N MET A 79 -6.46 -3.95 -7.53
CA MET A 79 -6.46 -3.69 -6.08
C MET A 79 -6.36 -4.98 -5.27
N LYS A 80 -7.13 -6.02 -5.64
CA LYS A 80 -7.06 -7.34 -5.00
C LYS A 80 -5.70 -8.01 -5.16
N THR A 81 -5.02 -7.78 -6.29
CA THR A 81 -3.66 -8.29 -6.52
C THR A 81 -2.65 -7.53 -5.68
N LEU A 82 -2.70 -6.19 -5.73
CA LEU A 82 -1.75 -5.32 -5.05
C LEU A 82 -1.82 -5.45 -3.53
N ILE A 83 -3.02 -5.59 -2.93
CA ILE A 83 -3.13 -5.71 -1.47
C ILE A 83 -2.42 -6.96 -0.94
N ARG A 84 -2.46 -8.07 -1.69
CA ARG A 84 -1.75 -9.31 -1.35
C ARG A 84 -0.23 -9.12 -1.46
N GLN A 85 0.22 -8.49 -2.54
CA GLN A 85 1.63 -8.17 -2.75
C GLN A 85 2.17 -7.26 -1.64
N LEU A 86 1.41 -6.23 -1.26
CA LEU A 86 1.73 -5.36 -0.13
C LEU A 86 1.76 -6.14 1.18
N GLN A 87 0.80 -7.02 1.43
CA GLN A 87 0.79 -7.84 2.64
C GLN A 87 2.07 -8.69 2.75
N THR A 88 2.51 -9.32 1.67
CA THR A 88 3.78 -10.06 1.60
C THR A 88 4.98 -9.16 1.83
N PHE A 89 5.05 -8.02 1.13
CA PHE A 89 6.14 -7.06 1.29
C PHE A 89 6.29 -6.61 2.74
N PHE A 90 5.20 -6.21 3.40
CA PHE A 90 5.24 -5.80 4.80
C PHE A 90 5.61 -6.95 5.73
N ALA A 91 5.18 -8.19 5.45
CA ALA A 91 5.58 -9.37 6.20
C ALA A 91 7.10 -9.58 6.15
N GLU A 92 7.69 -9.45 4.96
CA GLU A 92 9.12 -9.58 4.73
C GLU A 92 9.91 -8.46 5.42
N GLN A 93 9.45 -7.21 5.32
CA GLN A 93 10.10 -6.09 6.02
C GLN A 93 10.03 -6.26 7.53
N MET A 94 8.89 -6.67 8.09
CA MET A 94 8.77 -6.91 9.52
C MET A 94 9.69 -8.05 10.00
N GLN A 95 9.82 -9.11 9.21
CA GLN A 95 10.74 -10.21 9.49
C GLN A 95 12.20 -9.74 9.43
N ALA A 96 12.58 -9.02 8.37
CA ALA A 96 13.95 -8.52 8.17
C ALA A 96 14.41 -7.56 9.27
N HIS A 97 13.47 -6.83 9.88
CA HIS A 97 13.74 -5.89 10.96
C HIS A 97 13.57 -6.50 12.37
N GLY A 98 13.40 -7.82 12.50
CA GLY A 98 13.38 -8.52 13.79
C GLY A 98 12.05 -8.48 14.55
N TYR A 99 10.97 -8.04 13.89
CA TYR A 99 9.62 -8.05 14.48
C TYR A 99 8.86 -9.36 14.24
N GLY A 100 9.48 -10.31 13.52
CA GLY A 100 8.90 -11.58 13.10
C GLY A 100 7.99 -11.45 11.87
N ASN A 101 7.45 -12.57 11.40
CA ASN A 101 6.60 -12.65 10.21
C ASN A 101 5.21 -12.08 10.50
N LYS A 102 5.11 -10.74 10.53
CA LYS A 102 3.91 -9.97 10.87
C LYS A 102 3.54 -9.04 9.74
N THR A 103 2.25 -8.91 9.48
CA THR A 103 1.73 -7.98 8.49
C THR A 103 0.35 -7.51 8.89
N PHE A 104 -0.21 -6.55 8.16
CA PHE A 104 -1.57 -6.09 8.40
C PHE A 104 -2.60 -7.13 7.91
N ARG A 105 -3.77 -7.15 8.55
CA ARG A 105 -4.92 -7.91 8.06
C ARG A 105 -5.76 -7.01 7.15
N PHE A 106 -6.25 -7.56 6.05
CA PHE A 106 -7.26 -6.90 5.22
C PHE A 106 -8.54 -7.73 5.18
N GLU A 107 -9.64 -7.09 4.82
CA GLU A 107 -10.96 -7.71 4.76
C GLU A 107 -11.08 -8.66 3.57
N THR A 108 -11.66 -9.83 3.82
CA THR A 108 -11.93 -10.85 2.81
C THR A 108 -13.41 -11.25 2.83
N ASP A 109 -13.90 -11.76 1.72
CA ASP A 109 -15.20 -12.43 1.68
C ASP A 109 -15.14 -13.84 2.33
N ALA A 110 -16.26 -14.56 2.27
CA ALA A 110 -16.39 -15.90 2.84
C ALA A 110 -15.47 -16.94 2.17
N GLN A 111 -14.96 -16.64 0.97
CA GLN A 111 -14.05 -17.49 0.21
C GLN A 111 -12.57 -17.13 0.48
N GLY A 112 -12.30 -16.09 1.27
CA GLY A 112 -10.96 -15.61 1.54
C GLY A 112 -10.42 -14.66 0.46
N GLU A 113 -11.25 -14.22 -0.49
CA GLU A 113 -10.85 -13.26 -1.51
C GLU A 113 -10.90 -11.83 -0.95
N PRO A 114 -9.93 -10.96 -1.26
CA PRO A 114 -9.93 -9.59 -0.79
C PRO A 114 -11.21 -8.87 -1.22
N LEU A 115 -11.89 -8.25 -0.25
CA LEU A 115 -13.12 -7.51 -0.48
C LEU A 115 -12.79 -6.06 -0.83
N VAL A 116 -13.36 -5.57 -1.93
CA VAL A 116 -13.27 -4.17 -2.36
C VAL A 116 -14.67 -3.59 -2.35
N HIS A 117 -14.92 -2.67 -1.43
CA HIS A 117 -16.20 -1.98 -1.33
C HIS A 117 -16.31 -0.96 -2.46
N ARG A 118 -17.40 -1.03 -3.23
CA ARG A 118 -17.68 -0.03 -4.26
C ARG A 118 -18.46 1.11 -3.64
N PHE A 119 -18.00 2.34 -3.83
CA PHE A 119 -18.74 3.54 -3.45
C PHE A 119 -18.92 4.43 -4.67
N SER A 120 -20.17 4.73 -5.00
CA SER A 120 -20.52 5.66 -6.07
C SER A 120 -20.67 7.06 -5.49
N GLY A 121 -19.91 8.01 -6.02
CA GLY A 121 -20.03 9.42 -5.65
C GLY A 121 -21.21 10.11 -6.34
N PRO A 122 -21.59 11.30 -5.86
CA PRO A 122 -22.51 12.18 -6.59
C PRO A 122 -21.93 12.58 -7.95
N ASP A 123 -22.79 13.12 -8.81
CA ASP A 123 -22.38 13.66 -10.10
C ASP A 123 -21.40 14.82 -9.89
N PRO A 124 -20.15 14.71 -10.38
CA PRO A 124 -19.16 15.76 -10.19
C PRO A 124 -19.52 17.09 -10.87
N HIS A 125 -20.50 17.10 -11.78
CA HIS A 125 -20.97 18.31 -12.45
C HIS A 125 -22.08 19.04 -11.70
N VAL A 126 -22.67 18.40 -10.69
CA VAL A 126 -23.64 19.06 -9.81
C VAL A 126 -22.86 19.82 -8.74
N ILE A 127 -22.78 21.14 -8.90
CA ILE A 127 -22.34 22.03 -7.82
C ILE A 127 -23.51 22.11 -6.83
N PRO A 128 -23.37 21.65 -5.57
CA PRO A 128 -24.43 21.84 -4.59
C PRO A 128 -24.65 23.35 -4.40
N GLU A 129 -25.86 23.82 -4.69
CA GLU A 129 -26.15 25.26 -4.73
C GLU A 129 -26.06 25.94 -3.36
N THR A 130 -26.07 25.21 -2.25
CA THR A 130 -25.88 25.78 -0.91
C THR A 130 -25.17 24.79 0.02
N PHE A 131 -24.12 25.27 0.70
CA PHE A 131 -23.77 24.77 2.03
C PHE A 131 -24.57 25.63 3.00
N ASP A 132 -25.79 25.24 3.32
CA ASP A 132 -26.57 25.94 4.34
C ASP A 132 -25.90 25.71 5.72
N GLU A 133 -25.46 26.81 6.34
CA GLU A 133 -24.84 26.91 7.68
C GLU A 133 -25.87 26.79 8.81
#